data_AF-A0A803PKP1-F1
#
_entry.id   AF-A0A803PKP1-F1
#
_cell.length_a   1.000
_cell.length_b   1.000
_cell.length_c   1.000
_cell.angle_alpha   90.00
_cell.angle_beta   90.00
_cell.angle_gamma   90.00
#
_symmetry.space_group_name_H-M   'P 1'
#
loop_
_entity.id
_entity.type
_entity.pdbx_description
1 polymer ?
#
loop_
_entity_poly.entity_id
_entity_poly.type
_entity_poly.pdbx_seq_one_letter_code
_entity_poly.pdbx_strand_id
1 'polypeptide(L)'
;MAERGHSLESIKASIEARKPDFDAYIDPQKQYADAVIEVLPTQLIPDDNEGKVLRVKLIMKEGVKYFSPVYLFDEGSTISWIPCGRKLTCSYPGIKFAYGPDSYFGNEVSVLEMDGQFDRLDELIYVESHLSNISTKFYGEVTQQMLKHSDFPGSNNGTGLFQTIVGLKIRDLYEQISASRAQTPLEASKA
;
A
#
# COMPACT_ATOMS: atom_id res chain seq x y z
N MET A 1 -2.32 5.94 22.68
CA MET A 1 -1.12 5.88 23.54
C MET A 1 -0.09 6.82 22.93
N ALA A 2 -0.21 8.12 23.19
CA ALA A 2 0.83 9.10 22.82
C ALA A 2 1.96 8.97 23.84
N GLU A 3 3.22 9.03 23.40
CA GLU A 3 4.43 8.83 24.19
C GLU A 3 4.44 9.69 25.47
N ARG A 4 3.84 9.17 26.55
CA ARG A 4 3.72 9.87 27.83
C ARG A 4 5.12 9.95 28.45
N GLY A 5 5.75 11.11 28.35
CA GLY A 5 7.02 11.41 29.03
C GLY A 5 7.99 12.31 28.25
N HIS A 6 7.81 12.45 26.93
CA HIS A 6 8.67 13.27 26.09
C HIS A 6 7.94 14.53 25.58
N SER A 7 8.62 15.68 25.59
CA SER A 7 8.13 16.86 24.89
C SER A 7 8.25 16.66 23.38
N LEU A 8 7.44 17.38 22.59
CA LEU A 8 7.56 17.39 21.12
C LEU A 8 8.98 17.75 20.67
N GLU A 9 9.66 18.64 21.40
CA GLU A 9 11.05 19.00 21.15
C GLU A 9 12.01 17.84 21.37
N SER A 10 11.81 17.04 22.44
CA SER A 10 12.63 15.86 22.71
C SER A 10 12.47 14.79 21.62
N ILE A 11 11.25 14.63 21.09
CA ILE A 11 10.99 13.69 19.98
C ILE A 11 11.69 14.17 18.70
N LYS A 12 11.54 15.46 18.36
CA LYS A 12 12.23 16.05 17.20
C LYS A 12 13.75 15.93 17.30
N ALA A 13 14.32 16.21 18.46
CA ALA A 13 15.76 16.06 18.69
C ALA A 13 16.24 14.61 18.51
N SER A 14 15.45 13.63 18.98
CA SER A 14 15.75 12.20 18.79
C SER A 14 15.70 11.80 17.31
N ILE A 15 14.73 12.30 16.55
CA ILE A 15 14.63 12.06 15.09
C ILE A 15 15.85 12.65 14.38
N GLU A 16 16.19 13.91 14.65
CA GLU A 16 17.33 14.59 14.01
C GLU A 16 18.66 13.92 14.35
N ALA A 17 18.84 13.44 15.58
CA ALA A 17 20.07 12.73 15.98
C ALA A 17 20.23 11.38 15.26
N ARG A 18 19.14 10.70 14.91
CA ARG A 18 19.15 9.40 14.22
C ARG A 18 19.17 9.50 12.70
N LYS A 19 18.85 10.69 12.16
CA LYS A 19 18.72 10.91 10.72
C LYS A 19 19.99 10.59 9.92
N PRO A 20 21.22 10.98 10.34
CA PRO A 20 22.42 10.66 9.56
C PRO A 20 22.63 9.15 9.35
N ASP A 21 22.46 8.35 10.39
CA ASP A 21 22.60 6.89 10.31
C ASP A 21 21.43 6.26 9.55
N PHE A 22 20.22 6.79 9.73
CA PHE A 22 19.04 6.33 9.00
C PHE A 22 19.22 6.54 7.49
N ASP A 23 19.63 7.74 7.07
CA ASP A 23 19.85 8.10 5.67
C ASP A 23 21.03 7.31 5.06
N ALA A 24 22.06 6.99 5.86
CA ALA A 24 23.22 6.24 5.39
C ALA A 24 22.98 4.73 5.26
N TYR A 25 22.18 4.12 6.15
CA TYR A 25 22.13 2.66 6.29
C TYR A 25 20.74 2.05 6.19
N ILE A 26 19.68 2.82 6.41
CA ILE A 26 18.29 2.32 6.39
C ILE A 26 17.59 2.73 5.10
N ASP A 27 17.55 4.03 4.79
CA ASP A 27 16.87 4.56 3.60
C ASP A 27 17.33 3.93 2.27
N PRO A 28 18.63 3.64 2.06
CA PRO A 28 19.10 3.03 0.81
C PRO A 28 18.51 1.63 0.55
N GLN A 29 18.01 0.92 1.57
CA GLN A 29 17.44 -0.42 1.39
C GLN A 29 16.17 -0.42 0.52
N LYS A 30 15.49 0.74 0.39
CA LYS A 30 14.29 0.91 -0.45
C LYS A 30 14.55 0.53 -1.92
N GLN A 31 15.77 0.68 -2.42
CA GLN A 31 16.12 0.34 -3.82
C GLN A 31 16.04 -1.16 -4.13
N TYR A 32 16.11 -2.01 -3.09
CA TYR A 32 16.10 -3.48 -3.21
C TYR A 32 14.73 -4.09 -2.93
N ALA A 33 13.77 -3.30 -2.46
CA ALA A 33 12.45 -3.79 -2.11
C ALA A 33 11.59 -4.01 -3.37
N ASP A 34 10.85 -5.12 -3.41
CA ASP A 34 9.85 -5.39 -4.44
C ASP A 34 8.58 -4.55 -4.24
N ALA A 35 8.29 -4.18 -2.99
CA ALA A 35 7.19 -3.29 -2.62
C ALA A 35 7.61 -2.34 -1.48
N VAL A 36 7.35 -1.05 -1.64
CA VAL A 36 7.56 -0.02 -0.61
C VAL A 36 6.23 0.67 -0.31
N ILE A 37 5.89 0.79 0.97
CA ILE A 37 4.74 1.59 1.43
C ILE A 37 5.30 2.88 2.02
N GLU A 38 5.06 4.01 1.34
CA GLU A 38 5.48 5.33 1.78
C GLU A 38 4.29 6.08 2.38
N VAL A 39 4.37 6.46 3.66
CA VAL A 39 3.29 7.14 4.39
C VAL A 39 3.65 8.62 4.54
N LEU A 40 2.81 9.49 4.00
CA LEU A 40 3.00 10.94 3.93
C LEU A 40 1.78 11.66 4.53
N PRO A 41 1.93 12.94 4.94
CA PRO A 41 0.79 13.78 5.28
C PRO A 41 -0.20 13.93 4.10
N THR A 42 -1.48 14.09 4.40
CA THR A 42 -2.53 14.31 3.40
C THR A 42 -2.32 15.61 2.63
N GLN A 43 -2.77 15.64 1.37
CA GLN A 43 -2.89 16.86 0.57
C GLN A 43 -4.35 17.32 0.43
N LEU A 44 -5.31 16.59 0.99
CA LEU A 44 -6.73 16.94 0.91
C LEU A 44 -7.14 18.00 1.94
N ILE A 45 -6.43 18.08 3.06
CA ILE A 45 -6.67 19.05 4.13
C ILE A 45 -5.47 19.99 4.22
N PRO A 46 -5.62 21.30 3.95
CA PRO A 46 -4.54 22.27 4.10
C PRO A 46 -4.02 22.32 5.54
N ASP A 47 -2.70 22.35 5.69
CA ASP A 47 -1.99 22.49 6.97
C ASP A 47 -2.30 21.40 8.03
N ASP A 48 -2.81 20.24 7.63
CA ASP A 48 -3.06 19.13 8.57
C ASP A 48 -1.75 18.58 9.14
N ASN A 49 -1.71 18.48 10.46
CA ASN A 49 -0.60 17.92 11.22
C ASN A 49 -1.08 16.91 12.28
N GLU A 50 -2.34 16.46 12.20
CA GLU A 50 -2.90 15.50 13.16
C GLU A 50 -2.47 14.05 12.89
N GLY A 51 -2.01 13.74 11.67
CA GLY A 51 -1.54 12.40 11.28
C GLY A 51 -2.64 11.33 11.22
N LYS A 52 -3.91 11.76 11.14
CA LYS A 52 -5.08 10.87 11.03
C LYS A 52 -5.43 10.56 9.58
N VAL A 53 -5.46 11.61 8.75
CA VAL A 53 -5.67 11.50 7.31
C VAL A 53 -4.31 11.42 6.66
N LEU A 54 -4.07 10.38 5.87
CA LEU A 54 -2.74 10.08 5.34
C LEU A 54 -2.83 9.96 3.82
N ARG A 55 -1.73 10.39 3.18
CA ARG A 55 -1.43 10.05 1.80
C ARG A 55 -0.43 8.92 1.79
N VAL A 56 -0.83 7.76 1.30
CA VAL A 56 0.00 6.57 1.28
C VAL A 56 0.26 6.17 -0.15
N LYS A 57 1.51 5.84 -0.47
CA LYS A 57 1.90 5.27 -1.76
C LYS A 57 2.31 3.82 -1.58
N LEU A 58 1.82 2.97 -2.47
CA LEU A 58 2.30 1.62 -2.70
C LEU A 58 3.13 1.63 -3.99
N ILE A 59 4.43 1.55 -3.84
CA ILE A 59 5.41 1.53 -4.92
C ILE A 59 5.78 0.07 -5.17
N MET A 60 5.53 -0.43 -6.37
CA MET A 60 5.68 -1.85 -6.73
C MET A 60 6.67 -2.00 -7.87
N LYS A 61 7.71 -2.81 -7.67
CA LYS A 61 8.75 -3.03 -8.66
C LYS A 61 8.24 -3.84 -9.84
N GLU A 62 8.50 -3.36 -11.05
CA GLU A 62 8.15 -4.07 -12.28
C GLU A 62 9.13 -5.20 -12.60
N GLY A 63 8.68 -6.18 -13.39
CA GLY A 63 9.52 -7.27 -13.88
C GLY A 63 9.94 -8.31 -12.82
N VAL A 64 9.37 -8.27 -11.62
CA VAL A 64 9.61 -9.26 -10.58
C VAL A 64 8.81 -10.54 -10.88
N LYS A 65 9.49 -11.69 -10.93
CA LYS A 65 8.86 -12.98 -11.26
C LYS A 65 7.77 -13.34 -10.24
N TYR A 66 6.61 -13.76 -10.72
CA TYR A 66 5.43 -14.12 -9.91
C TYR A 66 4.83 -12.97 -9.08
N PHE A 67 5.21 -11.73 -9.40
CA PHE A 67 4.68 -10.53 -8.78
C PHE A 67 4.12 -9.61 -9.87
N SER A 68 2.81 -9.67 -10.08
CA SER A 68 2.09 -8.74 -10.97
C SER A 68 1.64 -7.52 -10.17
N PRO A 69 2.10 -6.29 -10.45
CA PRO A 69 1.69 -5.12 -9.71
C PRO A 69 0.19 -4.85 -9.77
N VAL A 70 -0.31 -4.17 -8.74
CA VAL A 70 -1.70 -3.70 -8.66
C VAL A 70 -1.84 -2.48 -9.56
N TYR A 71 -2.95 -2.40 -10.29
CA TYR A 71 -3.26 -1.22 -11.11
C TYR A 71 -4.70 -0.76 -10.91
N LEU A 72 -4.95 0.49 -11.29
CA LEU A 72 -6.26 1.11 -11.27
C LEU A 72 -6.68 1.40 -12.71
N PHE A 73 -7.81 0.83 -13.14
CA PHE A 73 -8.40 0.90 -14.49
C PHE A 73 -7.53 0.43 -15.66
N ASP A 74 -6.45 1.14 -15.98
CA ASP A 74 -5.64 0.89 -17.18
C ASP A 74 -4.14 0.84 -16.82
N GLU A 75 -3.55 -0.35 -16.93
CA GLU A 75 -2.17 -0.66 -16.55
C GLU A 75 -1.16 0.13 -17.38
N GLY A 76 -0.20 0.78 -16.71
CA GLY A 76 0.84 1.59 -17.36
C GLY A 76 0.41 3.01 -17.75
N SER A 77 -0.85 3.40 -17.55
CA SER A 77 -1.33 4.77 -17.74
C SER A 77 -1.22 5.62 -16.46
N THR A 78 -1.37 6.94 -16.57
CA THR A 78 -1.48 7.84 -15.41
C THR A 78 -2.94 8.20 -15.15
N ILE A 79 -3.44 7.88 -13.97
CA ILE A 79 -4.84 8.07 -13.58
C ILE A 79 -4.92 8.84 -12.26
N SER A 80 -5.91 9.72 -12.16
CA SER A 80 -6.40 10.23 -10.88
C SER A 80 -7.89 9.98 -10.77
N TRP A 81 -8.32 9.43 -9.64
CA TRP A 81 -9.68 8.97 -9.44
C TRP A 81 -10.22 9.38 -8.06
N ILE A 82 -11.43 9.92 -8.04
CA ILE A 82 -12.16 10.22 -6.81
C ILE A 82 -13.43 9.35 -6.83
N PRO A 83 -13.52 8.31 -5.98
CA PRO A 83 -14.69 7.41 -5.97
C PRO A 83 -15.95 8.10 -5.42
N CYS A 84 -15.79 9.15 -4.61
CA CYS A 84 -16.88 9.87 -3.97
C CYS A 84 -17.72 10.64 -5.00
N GLY A 85 -19.03 10.36 -5.02
CA GLY A 85 -19.97 10.96 -5.98
C GLY A 85 -21.41 10.56 -5.69
N ARG A 86 -22.26 10.55 -6.73
CA ARG A 86 -23.71 10.26 -6.56
C ARG A 86 -23.99 8.86 -6.02
N LYS A 87 -23.18 7.87 -6.38
CA LYS A 87 -23.36 6.46 -6.02
C LYS A 87 -22.62 6.05 -4.74
N LEU A 88 -21.66 6.88 -4.30
CA LEU A 88 -20.86 6.64 -3.12
C LEU A 88 -20.63 7.98 -2.42
N THR A 89 -21.44 8.25 -1.40
CA THR A 89 -21.27 9.45 -0.56
C THR A 89 -20.07 9.27 0.37
N CYS A 90 -19.26 10.30 0.58
CA CYS A 90 -18.15 10.27 1.53
C CYS A 90 -18.26 11.50 2.43
N SER A 91 -17.79 11.40 3.68
CA SER A 91 -17.62 12.61 4.49
C SER A 91 -16.35 13.35 4.05
N TYR A 92 -16.20 14.60 4.47
CA TYR A 92 -14.98 15.36 4.23
C TYR A 92 -13.79 14.72 4.96
N PRO A 93 -12.58 14.62 4.35
CA PRO A 93 -12.21 15.15 3.03
C PRO A 93 -12.46 14.18 1.86
N GLY A 94 -12.97 12.98 2.16
CA GLY A 94 -13.20 11.92 1.19
C GLY A 94 -11.94 11.14 0.88
N ILE A 95 -11.90 10.58 -0.33
CA ILE A 95 -10.85 9.67 -0.79
C ILE A 95 -10.43 10.09 -2.19
N LYS A 96 -9.13 10.09 -2.45
CA LYS A 96 -8.54 10.31 -3.77
C LYS A 96 -7.49 9.24 -4.04
N PHE A 97 -7.54 8.67 -5.23
CA PHE A 97 -6.53 7.76 -5.74
C PHE A 97 -5.73 8.40 -6.86
N ALA A 98 -4.47 8.00 -6.95
CA ALA A 98 -3.66 8.19 -8.15
C ALA A 98 -2.96 6.86 -8.50
N TYR A 99 -2.75 6.63 -9.78
CA TYR A 99 -2.01 5.48 -10.28
C TYR A 99 -1.12 5.92 -11.44
N GLY A 100 0.07 5.34 -11.55
CA GLY A 100 0.84 5.41 -12.78
C GLY A 100 2.24 4.81 -12.69
N PRO A 101 2.92 4.69 -13.83
CA PRO A 101 4.31 4.27 -13.88
C PRO A 101 5.23 5.39 -13.36
N ASP A 102 6.33 5.00 -12.74
CA ASP A 102 7.39 5.91 -12.27
C ASP A 102 8.77 5.20 -12.29
N SER A 103 9.84 5.95 -12.04
CA SER A 103 11.19 5.42 -11.84
C SER A 103 11.63 5.62 -10.39
N TYR A 104 11.93 4.51 -9.69
CA TYR A 104 12.32 4.52 -8.29
C TYR A 104 13.69 3.90 -8.09
N PHE A 105 14.68 4.72 -7.68
CA PHE A 105 16.10 4.34 -7.61
C PHE A 105 16.62 3.70 -8.92
N GLY A 106 16.17 4.19 -10.08
CA GLY A 106 16.56 3.68 -11.40
C GLY A 106 15.89 2.36 -11.80
N ASN A 107 14.90 1.89 -11.05
CA ASN A 107 14.06 0.75 -11.41
C ASN A 107 12.70 1.25 -11.90
N GLU A 108 12.12 0.59 -12.90
CA GLU A 108 10.73 0.82 -13.30
C GLU A 108 9.79 0.30 -12.21
N VAL A 109 8.81 1.13 -11.84
CA VAL A 109 7.80 0.81 -10.82
C VAL A 109 6.41 1.25 -11.26
N SER A 110 5.40 0.56 -10.74
CA SER A 110 4.01 1.04 -10.73
C SER A 110 3.69 1.61 -9.34
N VAL A 111 3.13 2.81 -9.29
CA VAL A 111 2.77 3.48 -8.04
C VAL A 111 1.25 3.60 -7.94
N LEU A 112 0.68 3.06 -6.86
CA LEU A 112 -0.71 3.27 -6.47
C LEU A 112 -0.74 4.13 -5.21
N GLU A 113 -1.43 5.26 -5.25
CA GLU A 113 -1.54 6.20 -4.15
C GLU A 113 -2.99 6.30 -3.67
N MET A 114 -3.18 6.35 -2.35
CA MET A 114 -4.45 6.70 -1.70
C MET A 114 -4.21 7.87 -0.76
N ASP A 115 -4.95 8.95 -0.94
CA ASP A 115 -5.04 10.07 -0.01
C ASP A 115 -6.46 10.15 0.56
N GLY A 116 -6.56 10.34 1.87
CA GLY A 116 -7.84 10.34 2.58
C GLY A 116 -8.01 9.16 3.54
N GLN A 117 -9.26 8.92 3.92
CA GLN A 117 -9.64 7.82 4.81
C GLN A 117 -11.01 7.26 4.43
N PHE A 118 -11.25 6.01 4.80
CA PHE A 118 -12.55 5.36 4.76
C PHE A 118 -13.33 5.72 6.02
N ASP A 119 -14.51 6.31 5.83
CA ASP A 119 -15.48 6.51 6.91
C ASP A 119 -16.44 5.33 7.03
N ARG A 120 -16.73 4.67 5.90
CA ARG A 120 -17.73 3.60 5.82
C ARG A 120 -17.23 2.39 5.05
N LEU A 121 -17.74 1.22 5.42
CA LEU A 121 -17.38 -0.04 4.79
C LEU A 121 -17.70 -0.07 3.29
N ASP A 122 -18.79 0.59 2.88
CA ASP A 122 -19.18 0.69 1.46
C ASP A 122 -18.09 1.34 0.60
N GLU A 123 -17.34 2.29 1.16
CA GLU A 123 -16.25 2.97 0.46
C GLU A 123 -15.07 2.02 0.21
N LEU A 124 -14.73 1.19 1.20
CA LEU A 124 -13.68 0.17 1.06
C LEU A 124 -14.06 -0.90 0.04
N ILE A 125 -15.30 -1.42 0.09
CA ILE A 125 -15.80 -2.41 -0.87
C ILE A 125 -15.80 -1.80 -2.29
N TYR A 126 -16.23 -0.55 -2.42
CA TYR A 126 -16.26 0.14 -3.70
C TYR A 126 -14.85 0.27 -4.28
N VAL A 127 -13.88 0.70 -3.48
CA VAL A 127 -12.47 0.78 -3.90
C VAL A 127 -11.93 -0.60 -4.30
N GLU A 128 -12.14 -1.63 -3.48
CA GLU A 128 -11.69 -3.00 -3.78
C GLU A 128 -12.22 -3.48 -5.14
N SER A 129 -13.48 -3.17 -5.46
CA SER A 129 -14.11 -3.61 -6.72
C SER A 129 -13.55 -2.93 -7.98
N HIS A 130 -12.81 -1.83 -7.85
CA HIS A 130 -12.20 -1.10 -8.98
C HIS A 130 -10.68 -1.28 -9.07
N LEU A 131 -10.05 -1.89 -8.06
CA LEU A 131 -8.64 -2.27 -8.11
C LEU A 131 -8.47 -3.60 -8.85
N SER A 132 -7.40 -3.69 -9.63
CA SER A 132 -7.07 -4.89 -10.41
C SER A 132 -5.75 -5.51 -9.93
N ASN A 133 -5.57 -6.81 -10.17
CA ASN A 133 -4.39 -7.58 -9.74
C ASN A 133 -4.12 -7.59 -8.22
N ILE A 134 -5.16 -7.49 -7.38
CA ILE A 134 -5.04 -7.53 -5.91
C ILE A 134 -4.84 -8.94 -5.31
N SER A 135 -4.68 -9.97 -6.15
CA SER A 135 -4.40 -11.36 -5.74
C SER A 135 -5.39 -11.96 -4.73
N THR A 136 -6.64 -11.54 -4.78
CA THR A 136 -7.72 -12.09 -3.96
C THR A 136 -8.19 -13.46 -4.49
N LYS A 137 -8.59 -14.36 -3.58
CA LYS A 137 -9.20 -15.66 -3.92
C LYS A 137 -10.70 -15.57 -4.16
N PHE A 138 -11.34 -14.55 -3.58
CA PHE A 138 -12.76 -14.27 -3.74
C PHE A 138 -13.01 -12.77 -3.60
N TYR A 139 -14.14 -12.30 -4.14
CA TYR A 139 -14.54 -10.91 -4.07
C TYR A 139 -14.79 -10.47 -2.62
N GLY A 140 -14.19 -9.35 -2.19
CA GLY A 140 -14.33 -8.83 -0.84
C GLY A 140 -13.30 -9.39 0.16
N GLU A 141 -12.30 -10.16 -0.31
CA GLU A 141 -11.28 -10.72 0.58
C GLU A 141 -10.45 -9.62 1.26
N VAL A 142 -10.08 -8.54 0.56
CA VAL A 142 -9.32 -7.43 1.17
C VAL A 142 -10.14 -6.79 2.28
N THR A 143 -11.39 -6.44 1.98
CA THR A 143 -12.33 -5.89 2.96
C THR A 143 -12.49 -6.81 4.17
N GLN A 144 -12.67 -8.11 3.94
CA GLN A 144 -12.83 -9.09 5.02
C GLN A 144 -11.59 -9.14 5.92
N GLN A 145 -10.37 -9.12 5.36
CA GLN A 145 -9.15 -9.15 6.15
C GLN A 145 -8.96 -7.86 6.96
N MET A 146 -9.27 -6.69 6.39
CA MET A 146 -9.22 -5.42 7.12
C MET A 146 -10.24 -5.39 8.27
N LEU A 147 -11.45 -5.91 8.06
CA LEU A 147 -12.49 -5.96 9.11
C LEU A 147 -12.10 -6.82 10.32
N LYS A 148 -11.35 -7.91 10.12
CA LYS A 148 -10.85 -8.77 11.22
C LYS A 148 -9.93 -8.01 12.18
N HIS A 149 -9.31 -6.93 11.71
CA HIS A 149 -8.34 -6.11 12.44
C HIS A 149 -8.75 -4.64 12.42
N SER A 150 -10.06 -4.38 12.54
CA SER A 150 -10.62 -3.02 12.52
C SER A 150 -10.11 -2.12 13.65
N ASP A 151 -9.56 -2.70 14.71
CA ASP A 151 -8.92 -2.03 15.84
C ASP A 151 -7.47 -1.62 15.59
N PHE A 152 -6.85 -2.08 14.49
CA PHE A 152 -5.46 -1.76 14.17
C PHE A 152 -5.30 -0.30 13.71
N PRO A 153 -4.18 0.35 14.04
CA PRO A 153 -3.89 1.70 13.54
C PRO A 153 -3.76 1.67 12.01
N GLY A 154 -4.47 2.58 11.34
CA GLY A 154 -4.45 2.68 9.87
C GLY A 154 -5.45 1.75 9.15
N SER A 155 -6.30 1.01 9.87
CA SER A 155 -7.36 0.17 9.29
C SER A 155 -8.43 0.93 8.51
N ASN A 156 -8.44 2.27 8.64
CA ASN A 156 -9.36 3.16 7.93
C ASN A 156 -8.68 4.01 6.86
N ASN A 157 -7.43 3.76 6.46
CA ASN A 157 -6.78 4.52 5.40
C ASN A 157 -5.89 3.64 4.51
N GLY A 158 -5.13 4.27 3.61
CA GLY A 158 -4.25 3.57 2.66
C GLY A 158 -3.20 2.66 3.32
N THR A 159 -2.85 2.89 4.58
CA THR A 159 -1.87 2.09 5.31
C THR A 159 -2.35 0.65 5.47
N GLY A 160 -3.52 0.45 6.10
CA GLY A 160 -4.09 -0.88 6.30
C GLY A 160 -4.50 -1.53 4.98
N LEU A 161 -4.99 -0.74 4.03
CA LEU A 161 -5.35 -1.23 2.69
C LEU A 161 -4.13 -1.83 1.97
N PHE A 162 -3.05 -1.06 1.82
CA PHE A 162 -1.87 -1.51 1.07
C PHE A 162 -1.08 -2.59 1.80
N GLN A 163 -1.04 -2.58 3.14
CA GLN A 163 -0.46 -3.68 3.91
C GLN A 163 -1.22 -4.99 3.66
N THR A 164 -2.55 -4.94 3.66
CA THR A 164 -3.40 -6.11 3.37
C THR A 164 -3.14 -6.63 1.96
N ILE A 165 -3.15 -5.73 0.97
CA ILE A 165 -2.86 -6.07 -0.43
C ILE A 165 -1.48 -6.72 -0.56
N VAL A 166 -0.43 -6.13 0.01
CA VAL A 166 0.93 -6.69 -0.01
C VAL A 166 0.96 -8.10 0.60
N GLY A 167 0.24 -8.34 1.70
CA GLY A 167 0.09 -9.68 2.27
C GLY A 167 -0.52 -10.69 1.29
N LEU A 168 -1.54 -10.29 0.54
CA LEU A 168 -2.13 -11.14 -0.51
C LEU A 168 -1.17 -11.37 -1.69
N LYS A 169 -0.39 -10.36 -2.09
CA LYS A 169 0.64 -10.50 -3.13
C LYS A 169 1.72 -11.50 -2.70
N ILE A 170 2.17 -11.43 -1.45
CA ILE A 170 3.16 -12.36 -0.89
C ILE A 170 2.61 -13.80 -0.88
N ARG A 171 1.34 -13.98 -0.49
CA ARG A 171 0.68 -15.30 -0.53
C ARG A 171 0.70 -15.87 -1.95
N ASP A 172 0.27 -15.08 -2.93
CA ASP A 172 0.20 -15.51 -4.33
C ASP A 172 1.58 -15.88 -4.89
N LEU A 173 2.59 -15.03 -4.62
CA LEU A 173 3.98 -15.30 -4.97
C LEU A 173 4.49 -16.60 -4.32
N TYR A 174 4.22 -16.82 -3.04
CA TYR A 174 4.62 -18.04 -2.33
C TYR A 174 3.97 -19.30 -2.91
N GLU A 175 2.67 -19.25 -3.23
CA GLU A 175 1.95 -20.35 -3.84
C GLU A 175 2.52 -20.72 -5.21
N GLN A 176 2.84 -19.73 -6.05
CA GLN A 176 3.44 -19.94 -7.37
C GLN A 176 4.87 -20.51 -7.28
N ILE A 177 5.69 -20.00 -6.35
CA ILE A 177 7.04 -20.53 -6.11
C ILE A 177 6.97 -21.99 -5.62
N SER A 178 6.05 -22.27 -4.69
CA SER A 178 5.88 -23.60 -4.14
C SER A 178 5.40 -24.60 -5.21
N ALA A 179 4.45 -24.20 -6.06
CA ALA A 179 3.99 -25.02 -7.17
C ALA A 179 5.09 -25.29 -8.19
N SER A 180 5.89 -24.27 -8.56
CA SER A 180 7.03 -24.43 -9.46
C SER A 180 8.08 -25.40 -8.91
N ARG A 181 8.40 -25.29 -7.61
CA ARG A 181 9.34 -26.20 -6.94
C ARG A 181 8.80 -27.62 -6.80
N ALA A 182 7.50 -27.81 -6.69
CA ALA A 182 6.90 -29.15 -6.63
C ALA A 182 6.94 -29.87 -7.99
N GLN A 183 6.97 -29.13 -9.09
CA GLN A 183 7.05 -29.68 -10.45
C GLN A 183 8.49 -30.10 -10.83
N THR A 184 9.52 -29.39 -10.37
CA THR A 184 10.93 -29.67 -10.71
C THR A 184 11.40 -31.11 -10.38
N PRO A 185 11.03 -31.72 -9.22
CA PRO A 185 11.38 -33.11 -8.92
C PRO A 185 10.68 -34.13 -9.83
N LEU A 186 9.45 -33.84 -10.28
CA LEU A 186 8.63 -34.77 -11.06
C LEU A 186 9.12 -34.93 -12.51
N GLU A 187 9.77 -33.90 -13.06
CA GLU A 187 10.38 -33.95 -14.39
C GLU A 187 11.73 -34.69 -14.37
N ALA A 188 12.52 -34.52 -13.30
CA ALA A 188 13.77 -35.25 -13.13
C ALA A 188 13.59 -36.77 -12.93
N SER A 189 12.41 -37.22 -12.46
CA SER A 189 12.07 -38.65 -12.36
C SER A 189 11.46 -39.26 -13.63
N LYS A 190 11.21 -38.44 -14.67
CA LYS A 190 10.65 -38.88 -15.97
C LYS A 190 11.69 -38.94 -17.09
N ALA A 191 12.95 -38.62 -16.80
CA ALA A 191 14.08 -38.70 -17.71
C ALA A 191 14.89 -39.98 -17.48
#